data_AF-A0A8J4SZW0-F1
#
_entry.id   AF-A0A8J4SZW0-F1
#
_cell.length_a   1.000
_cell.length_b   1.000
_cell.length_c   1.000
_cell.angle_alpha   90.00
_cell.angle_beta   90.00
_cell.angle_gamma   90.00
#
_symmetry.space_group_name_H-M   'P 1'
#
loop_
_entity.id
_entity.type
_entity.pdbx_description
1 polymer ?
#
loop_
_entity_poly.entity_id
_entity_poly.type
_entity_poly.pdbx_seq_one_letter_code
_entity_poly.pdbx_strand_id
1 'polypeptide(L)'
;MADYTVLIEKDPNDAEHLVKRGATYTSLQQYEKAVADYQAALKLKPDDYDTVQRLQYVQGMLQAKNAPPPPSATPTPTPGPGLITPLNVGIAIVALIIIAVILRFVTRGKAEETSSRIR
;
A
#
# COMPACT_ATOMS: atom_id res chain seq x y z
N MET A 1 17.88 14.94 -25.39
CA MET A 1 17.12 13.68 -25.48
C MET A 1 18.10 12.62 -25.96
N ALA A 2 18.61 11.76 -25.07
CA ALA A 2 19.34 10.58 -25.54
C ALA A 2 18.30 9.61 -26.12
N ASP A 3 18.59 9.01 -27.28
CA ASP A 3 17.65 8.11 -27.94
C ASP A 3 17.71 6.71 -27.29
N TYR A 4 17.19 6.63 -26.07
CA TYR A 4 17.15 5.39 -25.30
C TYR A 4 16.39 4.28 -26.04
N THR A 5 15.55 4.61 -27.01
CA THR A 5 14.88 3.63 -27.89
C THR A 5 15.90 2.77 -28.64
N VAL A 6 16.92 3.39 -29.24
CA VAL A 6 17.99 2.69 -29.96
C VAL A 6 18.83 1.84 -29.01
N LEU A 7 19.06 2.31 -27.78
CA LEU A 7 19.81 1.57 -26.78
C LEU A 7 19.03 0.35 -26.26
N ILE A 8 17.71 0.47 -26.07
CA ILE A 8 16.82 -0.63 -25.70
C ILE A 8 16.71 -1.66 -26.84
N GLU A 9 16.71 -1.22 -28.11
CA GLU A 9 16.76 -2.14 -29.25
C GLU A 9 18.07 -2.92 -29.32
N LYS A 10 19.18 -2.29 -28.90
CA LYS A 10 20.51 -2.91 -28.90
C LYS A 10 20.73 -3.85 -27.72
N ASP A 11 20.26 -3.48 -26.53
CA ASP A 11 20.29 -4.32 -25.34
C ASP A 11 18.94 -4.22 -24.59
N PRO A 12 17.96 -5.07 -24.96
CA PRO A 12 16.62 -5.03 -24.38
C PRO A 12 16.57 -5.53 -22.93
N ASN A 13 17.65 -6.15 -22.45
CA ASN A 13 17.71 -6.70 -21.09
C ASN A 13 18.37 -5.74 -20.10
N ASP A 14 18.86 -4.60 -20.56
CA ASP A 14 19.42 -3.59 -19.67
C ASP A 14 18.33 -2.66 -19.13
N ALA A 15 17.88 -2.98 -17.92
CA ALA A 15 16.94 -2.18 -17.14
C ALA A 15 17.38 -0.71 -17.01
N GLU A 16 18.69 -0.41 -17.01
CA GLU A 16 19.19 0.95 -16.79
C GLU A 16 18.76 1.92 -17.89
N HIS A 17 18.68 1.46 -19.15
CA HIS A 17 18.20 2.28 -20.26
C HIS A 17 16.72 2.66 -20.11
N LEU A 18 15.90 1.71 -19.64
CA LEU A 18 14.48 1.93 -19.34
C LEU A 18 14.33 2.92 -18.17
N VAL A 19 15.12 2.78 -17.11
CA VAL A 19 15.11 3.71 -15.96
C VAL A 19 15.47 5.13 -16.40
N LYS A 20 16.53 5.29 -17.20
CA LYS A 20 16.96 6.60 -17.69
C LYS A 20 15.94 7.25 -18.63
N ARG A 21 15.27 6.46 -19.48
CA ARG A 21 14.19 6.95 -20.34
C ARG A 21 12.96 7.36 -19.51
N GLY A 22 12.58 6.55 -18.54
CA GLY A 22 11.52 6.86 -17.57
C GLY A 22 11.80 8.14 -16.79
N ALA A 23 13.04 8.36 -16.36
CA ALA A 23 13.47 9.60 -15.70
C ALA A 23 13.35 10.81 -16.63
N THR A 24 13.74 10.66 -17.90
CA THR A 24 13.57 11.71 -18.91
C THR A 24 12.10 12.05 -19.12
N TYR A 25 11.23 11.04 -19.24
CA TYR A 25 9.78 11.26 -19.36
C TYR A 25 9.18 11.89 -18.10
N THR A 26 9.72 11.57 -16.91
CA THR A 26 9.33 12.20 -15.65
C THR A 26 9.62 13.70 -15.68
N SER A 27 10.82 14.11 -16.10
CA SER A 27 11.19 15.52 -16.25
C SER A 27 10.36 16.24 -17.32
N LEU A 28 9.89 15.51 -18.33
CA LEU A 28 8.98 16.03 -19.36
C LEU A 28 7.49 16.03 -18.95
N GLN A 29 7.18 15.64 -17.71
CA GLN A 29 5.81 15.49 -17.21
C GLN A 29 4.94 14.52 -18.03
N GLN A 30 5.58 13.62 -18.78
CA GLN A 30 4.96 12.54 -19.54
C GLN A 30 4.83 11.31 -18.63
N TYR A 31 4.08 11.47 -17.53
CA TYR A 31 4.05 10.51 -16.43
C TYR A 31 3.56 9.12 -16.85
N GLU A 32 2.61 9.00 -17.79
CA GLU A 32 2.13 7.69 -18.28
C GLU A 32 3.26 6.88 -18.94
N LYS A 33 4.08 7.55 -19.77
CA LYS A 33 5.23 6.90 -20.43
C LYS A 33 6.32 6.54 -19.42
N ALA A 34 6.56 7.42 -18.45
CA ALA A 34 7.51 7.15 -17.37
C ALA A 34 7.10 5.92 -16.53
N VAL A 35 5.81 5.78 -16.20
CA VAL A 35 5.28 4.58 -15.51
C VAL A 35 5.55 3.32 -16.32
N ALA A 36 5.26 3.34 -17.63
CA ALA A 36 5.48 2.18 -18.49
C ALA A 36 6.95 1.75 -18.53
N ASP A 37 7.87 2.71 -18.65
CA ASP A 37 9.32 2.44 -18.67
C ASP A 37 9.84 1.91 -17.33
N TYR A 38 9.44 2.50 -16.21
CA TYR A 38 9.85 2.00 -14.89
C TYR A 38 9.26 0.62 -14.58
N GLN A 39 8.02 0.34 -14.97
CA GLN A 39 7.44 -0.99 -14.84
C GLN A 39 8.18 -2.03 -15.69
N ALA A 40 8.57 -1.66 -16.92
CA ALA A 40 9.39 -2.53 -17.76
C ALA A 40 10.77 -2.80 -17.12
N ALA A 41 11.42 -1.78 -16.57
CA ALA A 41 12.68 -1.93 -15.84
C ALA A 41 12.56 -2.88 -14.64
N LEU A 42 11.48 -2.76 -13.84
CA LEU A 42 11.23 -3.64 -12.70
C LEU A 42 10.87 -5.08 -13.09
N LYS A 43 10.39 -5.33 -14.30
CA LYS A 43 10.24 -6.72 -14.80
C LYS A 43 11.59 -7.39 -15.03
N LEU A 44 12.62 -6.62 -15.37
CA LEU A 44 13.98 -7.10 -15.60
C LEU A 44 14.78 -7.16 -14.28
N LYS A 45 14.63 -6.14 -13.42
CA LYS A 45 15.27 -6.04 -12.10
C LYS A 45 14.21 -5.68 -11.03
N PRO A 46 13.48 -6.67 -10.49
CA PRO A 46 12.41 -6.42 -9.53
C PRO A 46 12.90 -5.84 -8.20
N ASP A 47 14.16 -6.11 -7.85
CA ASP A 47 14.77 -5.65 -6.60
C ASP A 47 15.47 -4.28 -6.72
N ASP A 48 15.23 -3.54 -7.80
CA ASP A 48 15.74 -2.18 -7.97
C ASP A 48 14.92 -1.18 -7.15
N TYR A 49 15.36 -0.94 -5.93
CA TYR A 49 14.73 -0.01 -5.00
C TYR A 49 14.63 1.42 -5.55
N ASP A 50 15.64 1.93 -6.26
CA ASP A 50 15.61 3.29 -6.83
C ASP A 50 14.49 3.40 -7.86
N THR A 51 14.36 2.39 -8.72
CA THR A 51 13.29 2.33 -9.72
C THR A 51 11.90 2.21 -9.08
N VAL A 52 11.76 1.44 -7.99
CA VAL A 52 10.49 1.38 -7.23
C VAL A 52 10.12 2.76 -6.68
N GLN A 53 11.08 3.48 -6.07
CA GLN A 53 10.84 4.83 -5.54
C GLN A 53 10.43 5.81 -6.64
N ARG A 54 11.11 5.77 -7.79
CA ARG A 54 10.77 6.61 -8.95
C ARG A 54 9.38 6.30 -9.51
N LEU A 55 9.02 5.02 -9.59
CA LEU A 55 7.69 4.59 -10.04
C LEU A 55 6.60 5.14 -9.09
N GLN A 56 6.79 5.00 -7.78
CA GLN A 56 5.86 5.54 -6.77
C GLN A 56 5.70 7.06 -6.89
N TYR A 57 6.80 7.79 -7.05
CA TYR A 57 6.78 9.24 -7.26
C TYR A 57 5.96 9.63 -8.51
N VAL A 58 6.23 9.00 -9.65
CA VAL A 58 5.53 9.31 -10.90
C VAL A 58 4.06 8.95 -10.84
N GLN A 59 3.69 7.86 -10.17
CA GLN A 59 2.28 7.52 -9.94
C GLN A 59 1.57 8.63 -9.16
N GLY A 60 2.18 9.18 -8.10
CA GLY A 60 1.64 10.32 -7.37
C GLY A 60 1.42 11.55 -8.27
N MET A 61 2.40 11.87 -9.12
CA MET A 61 2.30 13.00 -10.05
C MET A 61 1.22 12.79 -11.13
N LEU A 62 1.07 11.56 -11.62
CA LEU A 62 0.01 11.20 -12.57
C LEU A 62 -1.38 11.35 -11.94
N GLN A 63 -1.56 10.90 -10.69
CA GLN A 63 -2.81 11.10 -9.96
C GLN A 63 -3.10 12.59 -9.75
N ALA A 64 -2.10 13.39 -9.36
CA ALA A 64 -2.27 14.84 -9.19
C ALA A 64 -2.63 15.55 -10.50
N LYS A 65 -2.09 15.10 -11.65
CA LYS A 65 -2.43 15.63 -12.98
C LYS A 65 -3.87 15.30 -13.38
N ASN A 66 -4.37 14.14 -12.97
CA ASN A 66 -5.71 13.64 -13.31
C ASN A 66 -6.77 13.98 -12.25
N ALA A 67 -6.36 14.51 -11.09
CA ALA A 67 -7.27 14.92 -10.04
C ALA A 67 -8.08 16.14 -10.48
N PRO A 68 -9.38 16.21 -10.13
CA PRO A 68 -10.12 17.46 -10.23
C PRO A 68 -9.35 18.58 -9.50
N PRO A 69 -9.38 19.84 -10.00
CA PRO A 69 -8.76 20.93 -9.26
C PRO A 69 -9.29 20.91 -7.82
N PRO A 70 -8.42 21.00 -6.81
CA PRO A 70 -8.87 20.93 -5.43
C PRO A 70 -9.88 22.05 -5.19
N PRO A 71 -11.01 21.79 -4.51
CA PRO A 71 -11.86 22.86 -4.03
C PRO A 71 -11.04 23.67 -3.01
N SER A 72 -10.36 24.71 -3.50
CA SER A 72 -9.61 25.74 -2.76
C SER A 72 -8.80 25.23 -1.55
N ALA A 73 -7.51 24.93 -1.76
CA ALA A 73 -6.44 25.02 -0.77
C ALA A 73 -6.70 24.44 0.64
N THR A 74 -7.11 23.17 0.77
CA THR A 74 -7.00 22.45 2.05
C THR A 74 -5.84 21.46 1.97
N PRO A 75 -4.81 21.54 2.85
CA PRO A 75 -3.71 20.59 2.84
C PRO A 75 -4.26 19.19 3.13
N THR A 76 -4.22 18.31 2.12
CA THR A 76 -4.56 16.90 2.30
C THR A 76 -3.47 16.27 3.17
N PRO A 77 -3.82 15.50 4.21
CA PRO A 77 -2.87 15.01 5.19
C PRO A 77 -1.82 14.12 4.52
N THR A 78 -0.55 14.47 4.72
CA THR A 78 0.59 13.60 4.45
C THR A 78 0.36 12.25 5.13
N PRO A 79 0.29 11.12 4.40
CA PRO A 79 0.32 9.81 5.03
C PRO A 79 1.72 9.62 5.62
N GLY A 80 1.86 9.72 6.94
CA GLY A 80 3.07 9.26 7.64
C GLY A 80 3.17 7.73 7.53
N PRO A 81 4.38 7.16 7.56
CA PRO A 81 4.55 5.71 7.50
C PRO A 81 4.01 5.10 8.80
N GLY A 82 2.92 4.33 8.71
CA GLY A 82 2.31 3.68 9.86
C GLY A 82 1.53 2.43 9.46
N LEU A 83 2.15 1.26 9.60
CA LEU A 83 1.57 -0.08 9.44
C LEU A 83 0.62 -0.47 10.61
N ILE A 84 -0.13 0.50 11.16
CA ILE A 84 -1.04 0.26 12.29
C ILE A 84 -2.28 1.13 12.14
N THR A 85 -3.30 0.58 11.47
CA THR A 85 -4.65 1.14 11.49
C THR A 85 -5.35 0.71 12.80
N PRO A 86 -5.89 1.65 13.60
CA PRO A 86 -6.54 1.34 14.89
C PRO A 86 -7.91 0.65 14.76
N LEU A 87 -8.36 0.34 13.54
CA LEU A 87 -9.72 -0.16 13.30
C LEU A 87 -9.93 -1.63 13.72
N ASN A 88 -8.86 -2.43 13.86
CA ASN A 88 -8.98 -3.85 14.23
C ASN A 88 -8.84 -4.14 15.74
N VAL A 89 -8.35 -3.17 16.53
CA VAL A 89 -8.10 -3.38 17.97
C VAL A 89 -9.41 -3.33 18.78
N GLY A 90 -10.36 -2.48 18.39
CA GLY A 90 -11.66 -2.38 19.06
C GLY A 90 -12.46 -3.67 19.00
N ILE A 91 -12.42 -4.39 17.87
CA ILE A 91 -13.16 -5.64 17.67
C ILE A 91 -12.60 -6.75 18.57
N ALA A 92 -11.28 -6.86 18.72
CA ALA A 92 -10.66 -7.87 19.57
C ALA A 92 -10.96 -7.67 21.06
N ILE A 93 -10.96 -6.43 21.55
CA ILE A 93 -11.26 -6.13 22.96
C ILE A 93 -12.72 -6.46 23.29
N VAL A 94 -13.66 -6.08 22.40
CA VAL A 94 -15.09 -6.40 22.59
C VAL A 94 -15.33 -7.91 22.59
N ALA A 95 -14.68 -8.66 21.69
CA ALA A 95 -14.78 -10.11 21.67
C ALA A 95 -14.26 -10.76 22.97
N LEU A 96 -13.14 -10.29 23.52
CA LEU A 96 -12.59 -10.80 24.78
C LEU A 96 -13.50 -10.52 25.98
N ILE A 97 -14.13 -9.34 26.05
CA ILE A 97 -15.08 -9.00 27.10
C ILE A 97 -16.32 -9.91 27.03
N ILE A 98 -16.86 -10.13 25.83
CA ILE A 98 -18.02 -11.02 25.63
C ILE A 98 -17.67 -12.45 26.05
N ILE A 99 -16.51 -12.98 25.63
CA ILE A 99 -16.04 -14.31 26.02
C ILE A 99 -15.91 -14.43 27.54
N ALA A 100 -15.33 -13.43 28.21
CA ALA A 100 -15.20 -13.43 29.67
C ALA A 100 -16.55 -13.40 30.39
N VAL A 101 -17.53 -12.64 29.88
CA VAL A 101 -18.90 -12.61 30.43
C VAL A 101 -19.61 -13.95 30.26
N ILE A 102 -19.48 -14.60 29.09
CA ILE A 102 -20.05 -15.92 28.82
C ILE A 102 -19.42 -16.98 29.75
N LEU A 103 -18.10 -16.99 29.90
CA LEU A 103 -17.42 -17.92 30.82
C LEU A 103 -17.87 -17.73 32.27
N ARG A 104 -18.06 -16.47 32.72
CA ARG A 104 -18.58 -16.17 34.05
C ARG A 104 -20.02 -16.61 34.25
N PHE A 105 -20.84 -16.54 33.21
CA PHE A 105 -22.23 -17.00 33.25
C PHE A 105 -22.34 -18.53 33.29
N VAL A 106 -21.58 -19.23 32.44
CA VAL A 106 -21.56 -20.71 32.38
C VAL A 106 -21.02 -21.32 33.68
N THR A 107 -19.99 -20.72 34.28
CA THR A 107 -19.44 -21.17 35.57
C THR A 107 -20.39 -20.93 36.75
N ARG A 108 -21.21 -19.86 36.71
CA ARG A 108 -22.28 -19.64 37.71
C ARG A 108 -23.44 -20.62 37.54
N GLY A 109 -23.83 -20.97 36.31
CA GLY A 109 -24.93 -21.91 36.05
C GLY A 109 -24.66 -23.33 36.53
N LYS A 110 -23.39 -23.77 36.57
CA LYS A 110 -23.03 -25.13 37.00
C LYS A 110 -23.05 -25.37 38.51
N ALA A 111 -23.08 -24.32 39.34
CA ALA A 111 -23.04 -24.46 40.80
C ALA A 111 -24.40 -24.83 41.42
N GLU A 112 -25.51 -24.51 40.74
CA GLU A 112 -26.87 -24.71 41.27
C GLU A 112 -27.46 -26.11 40.99
N GLU A 113 -27.04 -26.80 39.93
CA GLU A 113 -27.69 -28.06 39.51
C GLU A 113 -27.28 -29.28 40.37
N THR A 114 -26.09 -29.25 40.99
CA THR A 114 -25.59 -30.40 41.75
C THR A 114 -26.15 -30.50 43.17
N SER A 115 -26.74 -29.42 43.70
CA SER A 115 -27.29 -29.39 45.07
C SER A 115 -28.74 -29.88 45.16
N SER A 116 -29.48 -29.88 44.04
CA SER A 116 -30.89 -30.32 44.00
C SER A 116 -31.07 -31.83 43.78
N ARG A 117 -30.00 -32.56 43.44
CA ARG A 117 -30.05 -34.00 43.11
C ARG A 117 -29.68 -34.92 44.28
N ILE A 118 -29.38 -34.36 45.45
CA ILE A 118 -29.05 -35.09 46.67
C ILE A 118 -29.97 -34.61 47.80
N ARG A 119 -31.28 -34.87 47.66
CA ARG A 119 -32.24 -34.86 48.75
C ARG A 119 -33.34 -35.89 48.48
#